data_AF-A0A920PZA0-F1
#
_entry.id   AF-A0A920PZA0-F1
#
_cell.length_a   1.000
_cell.length_b   1.000
_cell.length_c   1.000
_cell.angle_alpha   90.00
_cell.angle_beta   90.00
_cell.angle_gamma   90.00
#
_symmetry.space_group_name_H-M   'P 1'
#
loop_
_entity.id
_entity.type
_entity.pdbx_description
1 polymer ?
#
loop_
_entity_poly.entity_id
_entity_poly.type
_entity_poly.pdbx_seq_one_letter_code
_entity_poly.pdbx_strand_id
1 'polypeptide(L)' 'MTACRGIRGATTADANTEEAIYSATSEMVQALIDANDLEENSWRQCFLQ' A
#
# COMPACT_ATOMS: atom_id res chain seq x y z
N MET A 1 -25.25 -2.69 -5.08
CA MET A 1 -23.97 -2.63 -5.82
C MET A 1 -22.93 -2.00 -4.92
N THR A 2 -21.88 -2.70 -4.54
CA THR A 2 -20.72 -2.10 -3.87
C THR A 2 -19.77 -1.57 -4.94
N ALA A 3 -19.58 -0.25 -5.00
CA ALA A 3 -18.60 0.37 -5.88
C ALA A 3 -17.19 0.00 -5.40
N CYS A 4 -16.31 -0.41 -6.32
CA CYS A 4 -14.90 -0.63 -6.04
C CYS A 4 -14.08 0.53 -6.64
N ARG A 5 -13.15 1.07 -5.86
CA ARG A 5 -12.23 2.14 -6.29
C ARG A 5 -10.80 1.62 -6.22
N GLY A 6 -10.05 1.79 -7.31
CA GLY A 6 -8.62 1.52 -7.32
C GLY A 6 -7.85 2.67 -6.64
N ILE A 7 -6.86 2.32 -5.82
CA ILE A 7 -5.91 3.25 -5.20
C ILE A 7 -4.52 2.92 -5.75
N ARG A 8 -3.73 3.96 -6.08
CA ARG A 8 -2.37 3.81 -6.60
C ARG A 8 -1.37 4.33 -5.57
N GLY A 9 -0.30 3.57 -5.36
CA GLY A 9 0.91 4.00 -4.67
C GLY A 9 2.15 3.66 -5.49
N ALA A 10 3.22 4.40 -5.22
CA ALA A 10 4.57 4.11 -5.68
C ALA A 10 5.55 4.59 -4.61
N THR A 11 6.63 3.84 -4.41
CA THR A 11 7.73 4.18 -3.50
C THR A 11 9.04 3.68 -4.08
N THR A 12 10.15 4.10 -3.50
CA THR A 12 11.51 3.63 -3.83
C THR A 12 12.20 3.16 -2.56
N ALA A 13 12.98 2.08 -2.64
CA ALA A 13 13.85 1.65 -1.55
C ALA A 13 15.26 2.22 -1.75
N ASP A 14 15.92 2.61 -0.65
CA ASP A 14 17.28 3.16 -0.68
C ASP A 14 18.35 2.12 -1.04
N ALA A 15 18.03 0.83 -0.88
CA ALA A 15 18.91 -0.28 -1.20
C ALA A 15 18.13 -1.50 -1.72
N ASN A 16 18.79 -2.34 -2.51
CA ASN A 16 18.26 -3.64 -2.95
C ASN A 16 18.51 -4.71 -1.88
N THR A 17 17.94 -4.51 -0.69
CA THR A 17 17.92 -5.50 0.39
C THR A 17 16.49 -5.78 0.81
N GLU A 18 16.29 -6.94 1.42
CA GLU A 18 15.00 -7.38 1.91
C GLU A 18 14.38 -6.35 2.88
N GLU A 19 15.18 -5.88 3.83
CA GLU A 19 14.77 -4.94 4.87
C GLU A 19 14.36 -3.59 4.29
N ALA A 20 15.14 -3.05 3.34
CA ALA A 20 14.86 -1.75 2.73
C ALA A 20 13.58 -1.80 1.89
N ILE A 21 13.37 -2.89 1.15
CA ILE A 21 12.16 -3.07 0.33
C ILE A 21 10.93 -3.24 1.20
N TYR A 22 10.99 -4.07 2.25
CA TYR A 22 9.85 -4.24 3.15
C TYR A 22 9.51 -2.96 3.92
N SER A 23 10.51 -2.23 4.44
CA SER A 23 10.25 -0.96 5.13
C SER A 23 9.56 0.04 4.21
N ALA A 24 10.13 0.30 3.03
CA ALA A 24 9.57 1.26 2.09
C ALA A 24 8.16 0.87 1.63
N THR A 25 7.91 -0.42 1.40
CA THR A 25 6.59 -0.93 0.99
C THR A 25 5.57 -0.79 2.12
N SER A 26 5.93 -1.16 3.35
CA SER A 26 5.04 -1.04 4.52
C SER A 26 4.69 0.41 4.82
N GLU A 27 5.67 1.32 4.74
CA GLU A 27 5.45 2.77 4.92
C GLU A 27 4.48 3.32 3.87
N MET A 28 4.67 2.96 2.59
CA MET A 28 3.76 3.37 1.52
C MET A 28 2.33 2.83 1.74
N VAL A 29 2.17 1.54 2.10
CA VAL A 29 0.85 0.95 2.34
C VAL A 29 0.16 1.63 3.52
N GLN A 30 0.88 1.89 4.62
CA GLN A 30 0.32 2.60 5.77
C GLN A 30 -0.12 4.02 5.38
N ALA A 31 0.70 4.75 4.63
CA ALA A 31 0.34 6.08 4.15
C ALA A 31 -0.91 6.07 3.25
N LEU A 32 -1.09 5.03 2.41
CA LEU A 32 -2.30 4.87 1.59
C LEU A 32 -3.55 4.58 2.43
N ILE A 33 -3.41 3.76 3.48
CA ILE A 33 -4.48 3.47 4.44
C ILE A 33 -4.91 4.75 5.14
N ASP A 34 -3.94 5.48 5.70
CA ASP A 34 -4.20 6.70 6.47
C ASP A 34 -4.81 7.81 5.58
N ALA A 35 -4.30 7.99 4.35
CA ALA A 35 -4.80 9.02 3.45
C ALA A 35 -6.20 8.74 2.86
N ASN A 36 -6.72 7.52 2.97
CA ASN A 36 -8.02 7.13 2.44
C ASN A 36 -8.97 6.59 3.53
N ASP A 37 -8.60 6.68 4.81
CA ASP A 37 -9.34 6.18 5.96
C ASP A 37 -9.82 4.72 5.76
N LEU A 38 -8.92 3.85 5.28
CA LEU A 38 -9.27 2.46 4.96
C LEU A 38 -9.44 1.63 6.24
N GLU A 39 -10.61 1.03 6.39
CA GLU A 39 -10.86 0.03 7.44
C GLU A 39 -10.32 -1.35 7.02
N GLU A 40 -9.97 -2.19 8.00
CA GLU A 40 -9.38 -3.53 7.79
C GLU A 40 -10.20 -4.42 6.83
N ASN A 41 -11.53 -4.29 6.84
CA ASN A 41 -12.43 -5.08 6.00
C ASN A 41 -12.85 -4.38 4.69
N SER A 42 -12.33 -3.18 4.41
CA SER A 42 -12.75 -2.35 3.28
C SER A 42 -11.98 -2.64 1.98
N TRP A 43 -10.78 -3.23 2.07
CA TRP A 43 -9.93 -3.55 0.92
C TRP A 43 -10.08 -5.02 0.51
N ARG A 44 -10.06 -5.28 -0.81
CA ARG A 44 -10.29 -6.63 -1.37
C ARG A 44 -9.02 -7.33 -1.84
N GLN A 45 -8.09 -6.57 -2.39
CA GLN A 45 -6.86 -7.09 -2.97
C GLN A 45 -5.82 -5.97 -3.01
N CYS A 46 -4.57 -6.34 -2.78
CA CYS A 46 -3.41 -5.49 -3.02
C CYS A 46 -2.50 -6.21 -4.03
N PHE A 47 -2.03 -5.49 -5.05
CA PHE A 47 -1.09 -6.03 -6.03
C PHE A 47 0.16 -5.14 -6.01
N LEU A 48 1.31 -5.76 -5.76
CA LEU A 48 2.62 -5.12 -5.83
C LEU A 48 3.26 -5.54 -7.16
N GLN A 49 3.76 -4.56 -7.91
CA GLN A 49 4.36 -4.74 -9.24
C GLN A 49 5.88 -4.75 -9.15
#